data_AF-A0A1M7NQQ1-F1
#
_entry.id   AF-A0A1M7NQQ1-F1
#
_cell.length_a   1.000
_cell.length_b   1.000
_cell.length_c   1.000
_cell.angle_alpha   90.00
_cell.angle_beta   90.00
_cell.angle_gamma   90.00
#
_symmetry.space_group_name_H-M   'P 1'
#
loop_
_entity.id
_entity.type
_entity.pdbx_description
1 polymer ?
#
loop_
_entity_poly.entity_id
_entity_poly.type
_entity_poly.pdbx_seq_one_letter_code
_entity_poly.pdbx_strand_id
1 'polypeptide(L)'
;MKKVLNLAIIFALTTLFVACSDNENEPTTGNLTVNLSGLEELGADFVYEGWLIVNGSPVSTGTFTSVNFPQSYTVNLADLQDATKFVLSIEPAVDSDPAPAATKILAGDFSGNSASVNSDNIVVDASGDLKTLGESYGKYILATPTDDDDTNEASGVWFLDNSDAPTVTAGLGLPALTDGWKYEGWVVINGTPVSTGTFLTGSGADDNAATSPFKGTLNNGPGYPGEDYVMGSAAGVDFPTDLKGATIVISIEPSPDNSTAPFTLKPLAHLVPSTAKDHTVLTMGAGPVVNLSGTVTR
;
A
#
# COMPACT_ATOMS: atom_id res chain seq x y z
N MET A 1 87.62 17.21 60.76
CA MET A 1 86.51 16.29 60.43
C MET A 1 85.29 17.12 60.06
N LYS A 2 84.68 16.82 58.90
CA LYS A 2 83.34 17.20 58.40
C LYS A 2 83.11 18.69 58.03
N LYS A 3 82.46 19.08 56.92
CA LYS A 3 82.20 18.50 55.58
C LYS A 3 81.32 19.53 54.80
N VAL A 4 81.53 19.64 53.48
CA VAL A 4 80.63 20.04 52.34
C VAL A 4 79.84 21.37 52.44
N LEU A 5 80.07 22.39 51.58
CA LEU A 5 79.90 22.56 50.11
C LEU A 5 78.45 22.88 49.69
N ASN A 6 78.27 24.08 49.14
CA ASN A 6 77.06 24.61 48.50
C ASN A 6 76.67 23.80 47.25
N LEU A 7 75.38 23.55 47.03
CA LEU A 7 74.85 23.27 45.70
C LEU A 7 73.39 23.72 45.55
N ALA A 8 73.18 24.67 44.65
CA ALA A 8 71.88 25.06 44.12
C ALA A 8 71.33 23.92 43.24
N ILE A 9 70.04 23.58 43.39
CA ILE A 9 69.34 22.69 42.44
C ILE A 9 67.99 23.28 42.04
N ILE A 10 67.85 23.29 40.73
CA ILE A 10 66.83 23.81 39.82
C ILE A 10 65.44 23.19 40.06
N PHE A 11 64.42 24.04 39.92
CA PHE A 11 63.00 23.69 39.86
C PHE A 11 62.71 23.01 38.51
N ALA A 12 62.42 21.70 38.50
CA ALA A 12 61.96 21.00 37.31
C ALA A 12 60.44 20.79 37.41
N LEU A 13 59.69 21.63 36.70
CA LEU A 13 58.25 21.52 36.53
C LEU A 13 57.98 20.43 35.48
N THR A 14 57.64 19.22 35.91
CA THR A 14 57.25 18.14 35.02
C THR A 14 55.84 18.37 34.51
N THR A 15 55.72 18.89 33.29
CA THR A 15 54.46 18.88 32.53
C THR A 15 54.17 17.46 32.06
N LEU A 16 53.22 16.80 32.69
CA LEU A 16 52.61 15.58 32.17
C LEU A 16 51.75 15.96 30.96
N PHE A 17 52.25 15.68 29.76
CA PHE A 17 51.40 15.57 28.58
C PHE A 17 50.63 14.26 28.70
N VAL A 18 49.36 14.34 29.07
CA VAL A 18 48.41 13.25 28.81
C VAL A 18 48.16 13.26 27.31
N ALA A 19 48.84 12.37 26.59
CA ALA A 19 48.42 12.01 25.25
C ALA A 19 47.16 11.17 25.41
N CYS A 20 45.99 11.73 25.10
CA CYS A 20 44.84 10.91 24.73
C CYS A 20 45.28 10.11 23.50
N SER A 21 45.37 8.78 23.64
CA SER A 21 45.26 7.93 22.46
C SER A 21 43.85 8.13 21.92
N ASP A 22 43.73 8.62 20.70
CA ASP A 22 42.47 8.62 19.98
C ASP A 22 41.92 7.19 19.99
N ASN A 23 40.74 7.00 20.59
CA ASN A 23 40.04 5.72 20.58
C ASN A 23 39.50 5.50 19.16
N GLU A 24 40.35 4.99 18.28
CA GLU A 24 39.93 4.53 16.96
C GLU A 24 39.21 3.18 17.10
N ASN A 25 37.88 3.22 17.33
CA ASN A 25 36.89 2.22 16.90
C ASN A 25 35.47 2.51 17.45
N GLU A 26 34.98 3.75 17.32
CA GLU A 26 33.54 3.97 17.51
C GLU A 26 32.77 3.33 16.34
N PRO A 27 31.70 2.55 16.60
CA PRO A 27 30.92 1.93 15.53
C PRO A 27 30.30 3.01 14.64
N THR A 28 30.52 2.90 13.33
CA THR A 28 29.96 3.83 12.34
C THR A 28 28.67 3.32 11.71
N THR A 29 28.30 2.07 12.00
CA THR A 29 27.11 1.41 11.45
C THR A 29 26.27 0.76 12.56
N GLY A 30 24.97 0.66 12.31
CA GLY A 30 24.00 -0.04 13.14
C GLY A 30 23.19 -1.06 12.32
N ASN A 31 22.46 -1.94 13.00
CA ASN A 31 21.64 -2.96 12.35
C ASN A 31 20.15 -2.60 12.46
N LEU A 32 19.51 -2.37 11.32
CA LEU A 32 18.07 -2.22 11.21
C LEU A 32 17.44 -3.57 10.89
N THR A 33 16.62 -4.10 11.79
CA THR A 33 15.86 -5.33 11.55
C THR A 33 14.43 -4.99 11.16
N VAL A 34 14.01 -5.48 10.00
CA VAL A 34 12.69 -5.28 9.40
C VAL A 34 11.95 -6.61 9.47
N ASN A 35 10.77 -6.63 10.09
CA ASN A 35 9.94 -7.81 10.22
C ASN A 35 8.49 -7.49 9.82
N LEU A 36 8.14 -7.78 8.56
CA LEU A 36 6.88 -7.39 7.95
C LEU A 36 6.04 -8.62 7.57
N SER A 37 4.76 -8.39 7.32
CA SER A 37 3.82 -9.42 6.90
C SER A 37 2.87 -8.89 5.82
N GLY A 38 2.45 -9.79 4.91
CA GLY A 38 1.44 -9.51 3.89
C GLY A 38 1.96 -8.87 2.60
N LEU A 39 3.25 -8.54 2.50
CA LEU A 39 3.86 -8.10 1.24
C LEU A 39 3.86 -9.24 0.21
N GLU A 40 3.74 -8.87 -1.07
CA GLU A 40 3.84 -9.78 -2.21
C GLU A 40 5.11 -9.50 -3.03
N GLU A 41 5.53 -10.45 -3.86
CA GLU A 41 6.63 -10.21 -4.79
C GLU A 41 6.16 -9.30 -5.94
N LEU A 42 6.91 -8.23 -6.20
CA LEU A 42 6.54 -7.17 -7.15
C LEU A 42 6.93 -7.46 -8.61
N GLY A 43 7.57 -8.60 -8.86
CA GLY A 43 8.16 -8.92 -10.17
C GLY A 43 9.52 -8.25 -10.41
N ALA A 44 9.93 -8.17 -11.67
CA ALA A 44 11.29 -7.74 -12.05
C ALA A 44 11.44 -6.22 -12.20
N ASP A 45 10.33 -5.51 -12.41
CA ASP A 45 10.34 -4.08 -12.75
C ASP A 45 10.28 -3.17 -11.52
N PHE A 46 9.98 -3.72 -10.34
CA PHE A 46 9.82 -2.99 -9.10
C PHE A 46 10.49 -3.69 -7.91
N VAL A 47 10.91 -2.90 -6.93
CA VAL A 47 11.54 -3.34 -5.68
C VAL A 47 10.92 -2.60 -4.50
N TYR A 48 11.07 -3.15 -3.30
CA TYR A 48 10.81 -2.39 -2.08
C TYR A 48 12.05 -1.59 -1.68
N GLU A 49 11.85 -0.37 -1.18
CA GLU A 49 12.91 0.43 -0.57
C GLU A 49 12.50 0.93 0.81
N GLY A 50 13.38 0.74 1.78
CA GLY A 50 13.21 1.23 3.14
C GLY A 50 13.85 2.60 3.33
N TRP A 51 13.22 3.44 4.13
CA TRP A 51 13.66 4.81 4.39
C TRP A 51 13.59 5.14 5.87
N LEU A 52 14.70 5.66 6.40
CA LEU A 52 14.73 6.34 7.69
C LEU A 52 14.43 7.82 7.48
N ILE A 53 13.51 8.38 8.25
CA ILE A 53 13.24 9.82 8.23
C ILE A 53 14.13 10.50 9.28
N VAL A 54 15.22 11.08 8.81
CA VAL A 54 16.26 11.74 9.62
C VAL A 54 16.13 13.24 9.43
N ASN A 55 15.86 13.97 10.52
CA ASN A 55 15.64 15.43 10.48
C ASN A 55 14.59 15.88 9.43
N GLY A 56 13.58 15.04 9.19
CA GLY A 56 12.52 15.29 8.20
C GLY A 56 12.85 14.86 6.76
N SER A 57 14.07 14.40 6.49
CA SER A 57 14.50 13.96 5.16
C SER A 57 14.59 12.42 5.08
N PRO A 58 14.19 11.80 3.96
CA PRO A 58 14.34 10.36 3.76
C PRO A 58 15.80 9.99 3.51
N VAL A 59 16.26 8.93 4.17
CA VAL A 59 17.57 8.29 3.98
C VAL A 59 17.35 6.82 3.68
N SER A 60 17.78 6.37 2.50
CA SER A 60 17.61 4.98 2.05
C SER A 60 18.34 3.99 2.95
N THR A 61 17.69 2.86 3.22
CA THR A 61 18.26 1.69 3.91
C THR A 61 18.65 0.58 2.92
N GLY A 62 18.54 0.84 1.62
CA GLY A 62 18.70 -0.13 0.55
C GLY A 62 17.37 -0.76 0.11
N THR A 63 17.45 -1.50 -1.00
CA THR A 63 16.31 -2.14 -1.66
C THR A 63 16.26 -3.64 -1.40
N PHE A 64 15.07 -4.24 -1.51
CA PHE A 64 14.88 -5.69 -1.44
C PHE A 64 13.69 -6.16 -2.28
N THR A 65 13.76 -7.41 -2.73
CA THR A 65 12.66 -8.10 -3.44
C THR A 65 12.09 -9.27 -2.65
N SER A 66 12.90 -9.89 -1.78
CA SER A 66 12.45 -10.97 -0.91
C SER A 66 11.42 -10.46 0.08
N VAL A 67 10.28 -11.15 0.17
CA VAL A 67 9.24 -10.91 1.18
C VAL A 67 9.32 -11.88 2.37
N ASN A 68 10.42 -12.60 2.51
CA ASN A 68 10.70 -13.45 3.67
C ASN A 68 11.31 -12.63 4.80
N PHE A 69 10.68 -12.62 5.98
CA PHE A 69 11.08 -11.83 7.13
C PHE A 69 11.35 -12.70 8.38
N PRO A 70 12.19 -12.26 9.34
CA PRO A 70 12.85 -10.94 9.42
C PRO A 70 14.07 -10.80 8.48
N GLN A 71 14.38 -9.56 8.10
CA GLN A 71 15.57 -9.16 7.35
C GLN A 71 16.37 -8.12 8.14
N SER A 72 17.69 -8.07 7.94
CA SER A 72 18.61 -7.16 8.64
C SER A 72 19.43 -6.35 7.65
N TYR A 73 19.54 -5.04 7.88
CA TYR A 73 20.24 -4.10 7.02
C TYR A 73 21.27 -3.31 7.83
N THR A 74 22.50 -3.24 7.35
CA THR A 74 23.55 -2.41 7.94
C THR A 74 23.40 -0.98 7.41
N VAL A 75 23.15 -0.03 8.30
CA VAL A 75 22.94 1.39 7.97
C VAL A 75 23.89 2.28 8.76
N ASN A 76 23.99 3.56 8.41
CA ASN A 76 24.77 4.53 9.17
C ASN A 76 24.23 4.66 10.61
N LEU A 77 25.10 4.62 11.61
CA LEU A 77 24.68 4.62 13.01
C LEU A 77 24.03 5.95 13.43
N ALA A 78 24.51 7.08 12.92
CA ALA A 78 23.96 8.39 13.24
C ALA A 78 22.55 8.53 12.64
N ASP A 79 22.37 8.17 11.37
CA ASP A 79 21.04 8.17 10.73
C ASP A 79 20.06 7.25 11.47
N LEU A 80 20.52 6.07 11.91
CA LEU A 80 19.70 5.13 12.67
C LEU A 80 19.25 5.68 14.03
N GLN A 81 20.13 6.40 14.74
CA GLN A 81 19.84 7.02 16.04
C GLN A 81 18.93 8.24 15.91
N ASP A 82 19.15 9.06 14.87
CA ASP A 82 18.40 10.29 14.62
C ASP A 82 17.08 10.06 13.89
N ALA A 83 16.86 8.86 13.35
CA ALA A 83 15.63 8.49 12.68
C ALA A 83 14.41 8.65 13.60
N THR A 84 13.39 9.34 13.09
CA THR A 84 12.11 9.57 13.77
C THR A 84 11.02 8.63 13.28
N LYS A 85 11.12 8.15 12.04
CA LYS A 85 10.13 7.31 11.36
C LYS A 85 10.81 6.35 10.40
N PHE A 86 10.19 5.20 10.20
CA PHE A 86 10.47 4.31 9.07
C PHE A 86 9.35 4.41 8.03
N VAL A 87 9.70 4.43 6.75
CA VAL A 87 8.79 4.37 5.61
C VAL A 87 9.25 3.27 4.66
N LEU A 88 8.31 2.52 4.08
CA LEU A 88 8.54 1.60 2.98
C LEU A 88 7.81 2.10 1.74
N SER A 89 8.47 2.08 0.58
CA SER A 89 7.88 2.37 -0.72
C SER A 89 8.12 1.25 -1.72
N ILE A 90 7.31 1.26 -2.78
CA ILE A 90 7.51 0.49 -4.01
C ILE A 90 8.21 1.41 -5.00
N GLU A 91 9.40 1.02 -5.45
CA GLU A 91 10.25 1.81 -6.35
C GLU A 91 10.49 1.06 -7.67
N PRO A 92 10.66 1.75 -8.81
CA PRO A 92 11.18 1.12 -10.02
C PRO A 92 12.52 0.43 -9.76
N ALA A 93 12.72 -0.76 -10.31
CA ALA A 93 14.00 -1.48 -10.17
C ALA A 93 15.18 -0.73 -10.81
N VAL A 94 14.90 0.14 -11.78
CA VAL A 94 15.85 1.09 -12.36
C VAL A 94 15.34 2.50 -12.09
N ASP A 95 15.78 3.07 -10.97
CA ASP A 95 15.41 4.42 -10.56
C ASP A 95 16.61 5.38 -10.63
N SER A 96 16.35 6.59 -11.12
CA SER A 96 17.30 7.70 -11.16
C SER A 96 16.94 8.84 -10.22
N ASP A 97 15.71 8.86 -9.69
CA ASP A 97 15.29 9.79 -8.65
C ASP A 97 15.76 9.24 -7.29
N PRO A 98 16.56 9.99 -6.51
CA PRO A 98 16.96 9.56 -5.17
C PRO A 98 15.85 9.76 -4.11
N ALA A 99 14.72 10.37 -4.45
CA ALA A 99 13.59 10.54 -3.53
C ALA A 99 12.65 9.32 -3.55
N PRO A 100 11.98 8.99 -2.44
CA PRO A 100 11.01 7.90 -2.41
C PRO A 100 9.83 8.16 -3.36
N ALA A 101 9.47 7.19 -4.19
CA ALA A 101 8.26 7.24 -5.03
C ALA A 101 7.00 7.50 -4.20
N ALA A 102 5.96 7.99 -4.88
CA ALA A 102 4.67 8.29 -4.26
C ALA A 102 4.04 7.06 -3.57
N THR A 103 4.24 5.87 -4.14
CA THR A 103 3.79 4.53 -3.72
C THR A 103 4.39 4.06 -2.39
N LYS A 104 4.14 4.79 -1.31
CA LYS A 104 4.51 4.43 0.06
C LYS A 104 3.44 3.52 0.64
N ILE A 105 3.86 2.39 1.20
CA ILE A 105 2.96 1.28 1.58
C ILE A 105 2.93 0.98 3.08
N LEU A 106 4.00 1.25 3.81
CA LEU A 106 4.07 1.08 5.26
C LEU A 106 4.80 2.27 5.88
N ALA A 107 4.30 2.76 7.01
CA ALA A 107 5.07 3.70 7.83
C ALA A 107 4.81 3.54 9.32
N GLY A 108 5.74 4.01 10.14
CA GLY A 108 5.58 4.05 11.59
C GLY A 108 6.67 4.88 12.26
N ASP A 109 6.28 5.64 13.29
CA ASP A 109 7.21 6.43 14.10
C ASP A 109 7.99 5.52 15.07
N PHE A 110 9.27 5.82 15.28
CA PHE A 110 10.07 5.12 16.28
C PHE A 110 9.67 5.56 17.70
N SER A 111 9.34 4.57 18.54
CA SER A 111 9.22 4.70 19.98
C SER A 111 10.35 3.93 20.66
N GLY A 112 11.37 4.64 21.13
CA GLY A 112 12.61 4.02 21.58
C GLY A 112 13.33 3.35 20.40
N ASN A 113 13.50 2.02 20.46
CA ASN A 113 14.20 1.25 19.43
C ASN A 113 13.27 0.51 18.46
N SER A 114 11.95 0.73 18.53
CA SER A 114 10.99 0.02 17.70
C SER A 114 9.98 0.97 17.06
N ALA A 115 9.63 0.70 15.81
CA ALA A 115 8.50 1.29 15.10
C ALA A 115 7.50 0.19 14.76
N SER A 116 6.23 0.38 15.11
CA SER A 116 5.13 -0.41 14.57
C SER A 116 4.71 0.21 13.25
N VAL A 117 4.85 -0.52 12.15
CA VAL A 117 4.56 -0.01 10.80
C VAL A 117 3.29 -0.64 10.25
N ASN A 118 2.47 0.14 9.56
CA ASN A 118 1.26 -0.35 8.88
C ASN A 118 0.87 0.54 7.70
N SER A 119 -0.08 0.09 6.87
CA SER A 119 -0.54 0.83 5.69
C SER A 119 -1.48 1.98 6.03
N ASP A 120 -2.30 1.89 7.08
CA ASP A 120 -3.16 3.00 7.53
C ASP A 120 -2.34 4.27 7.81
N ASN A 121 -1.10 4.13 8.27
CA ASN A 121 -0.22 5.25 8.59
C ASN A 121 0.31 6.02 7.37
N ILE A 122 0.13 5.52 6.13
CA ILE A 122 0.75 6.14 4.95
C ILE A 122 -0.05 6.06 3.65
N VAL A 123 -0.87 5.02 3.47
CA VAL A 123 -1.73 4.83 2.29
C VAL A 123 -3.00 5.66 2.39
N VAL A 124 -3.51 5.86 3.61
CA VAL A 124 -4.71 6.69 3.86
C VAL A 124 -4.31 8.16 3.98
N ASP A 125 -5.00 9.01 3.22
CA ASP A 125 -4.92 10.46 3.43
C ASP A 125 -5.66 10.84 4.70
N ALA A 126 -4.90 11.32 5.69
CA ALA A 126 -5.40 11.76 6.98
C ALA A 126 -6.42 12.92 6.90
N SER A 127 -6.53 13.61 5.76
CA SER A 127 -7.53 14.65 5.50
C SER A 127 -8.94 14.10 5.26
N GLY A 128 -9.07 12.86 4.77
CA GLY A 128 -10.36 12.24 4.42
C GLY A 128 -11.20 11.82 5.64
N ASP A 129 -12.50 11.56 5.45
CA ASP A 129 -13.42 11.28 6.56
C ASP A 129 -13.14 9.92 7.24
N LEU A 130 -12.87 8.88 6.45
CA LEU A 130 -12.45 7.57 6.95
C LEU A 130 -10.94 7.56 7.18
N LYS A 131 -10.50 7.08 8.34
CA LYS A 131 -9.12 7.21 8.83
C LYS A 131 -8.32 5.91 8.72
N THR A 132 -8.98 4.80 8.41
CA THR A 132 -8.35 3.49 8.24
C THR A 132 -8.96 2.75 7.06
N LEU A 133 -8.18 1.86 6.45
CA LEU A 133 -8.65 0.96 5.41
C LEU A 133 -9.77 0.05 5.91
N GLY A 134 -9.79 -0.28 7.20
CA GLY A 134 -10.81 -1.12 7.83
C GLY A 134 -12.16 -0.45 8.07
N GLU A 135 -12.26 0.87 7.92
CA GLU A 135 -13.53 1.59 7.94
C GLU A 135 -14.26 1.56 6.59
N SER A 136 -13.63 0.98 5.57
CA SER A 136 -14.26 0.80 4.26
C SER A 136 -15.53 -0.04 4.37
N TYR A 137 -16.54 0.33 3.59
CA TYR A 137 -17.76 -0.46 3.43
C TYR A 137 -18.18 -0.46 1.96
N GLY A 138 -18.85 -1.53 1.55
CA GLY A 138 -19.28 -1.69 0.16
C GLY A 138 -20.68 -2.25 0.03
N LYS A 139 -21.39 -1.75 -0.96
CA LYS A 139 -22.65 -2.25 -1.47
C LYS A 139 -22.57 -2.27 -2.99
N TYR A 140 -23.26 -3.22 -3.59
CA TYR A 140 -23.37 -3.31 -5.04
C TYR A 140 -24.69 -3.97 -5.45
N ILE A 141 -25.03 -3.84 -6.73
CA ILE A 141 -26.10 -4.60 -7.39
C ILE A 141 -25.52 -5.39 -8.57
N LEU A 142 -26.23 -6.42 -9.00
CA LEU A 142 -26.03 -7.03 -10.32
C LEU A 142 -27.00 -6.37 -11.31
N ALA A 143 -26.48 -5.79 -12.38
CA ALA A 143 -27.26 -5.16 -13.45
C ALA A 143 -26.37 -4.91 -14.68
N THR A 144 -26.96 -4.76 -15.86
CA THR A 144 -26.28 -4.47 -17.14
C THR A 144 -26.82 -3.20 -17.86
N PRO A 145 -26.80 -2.02 -17.21
CA PRO A 145 -27.39 -0.79 -17.73
C PRO A 145 -26.79 -0.24 -19.03
N THR A 146 -25.70 -0.80 -19.56
CA THR A 146 -25.03 -0.35 -20.79
C THR A 146 -25.59 -1.00 -22.07
N ASP A 147 -26.51 -1.96 -21.96
CA ASP A 147 -27.26 -2.55 -23.07
C ASP A 147 -28.80 -2.53 -22.84
N ASP A 148 -29.56 -3.16 -23.74
CA ASP A 148 -31.02 -3.29 -23.70
C ASP A 148 -31.50 -4.75 -23.49
N ASP A 149 -30.61 -5.67 -23.12
CA ASP A 149 -30.92 -7.10 -22.95
C ASP A 149 -31.18 -7.46 -21.47
N ASP A 150 -32.46 -7.48 -21.10
CA ASP A 150 -32.90 -7.81 -19.74
C ASP A 150 -32.66 -9.28 -19.32
N THR A 151 -32.10 -10.12 -20.20
CA THR A 151 -31.81 -11.52 -19.90
C THR A 151 -30.40 -11.76 -19.35
N ASN A 152 -29.53 -10.74 -19.36
CA ASN A 152 -28.12 -10.87 -18.99
C ASN A 152 -27.72 -10.08 -17.71
N GLU A 153 -28.68 -9.51 -16.98
CA GLU A 153 -28.49 -8.59 -15.83
C GLU A 153 -27.53 -9.09 -14.74
N ALA A 154 -27.39 -10.40 -14.58
CA ALA A 154 -26.45 -11.00 -13.65
C ALA A 154 -24.97 -10.90 -14.11
N SER A 155 -24.71 -10.33 -15.29
CA SER A 155 -23.38 -10.22 -15.91
C SER A 155 -22.71 -8.87 -15.72
N GLY A 156 -23.29 -7.97 -14.93
CA GLY A 156 -22.66 -6.71 -14.55
C GLY A 156 -22.67 -6.53 -13.04
N VAL A 157 -21.78 -5.67 -12.56
CA VAL A 157 -21.66 -5.29 -11.14
C VAL A 157 -21.51 -3.79 -11.04
N TRP A 158 -22.36 -3.16 -10.22
CA TRP A 158 -22.32 -1.71 -10.00
C TRP A 158 -22.31 -1.39 -8.51
N PHE A 159 -21.30 -0.66 -8.08
CA PHE A 159 -21.08 -0.30 -6.68
C PHE A 159 -21.91 0.92 -6.28
N LEU A 160 -23.23 0.73 -6.28
CA LEU A 160 -24.24 1.71 -5.92
C LEU A 160 -25.27 1.13 -4.95
N ASP A 161 -26.02 2.00 -4.30
CA ASP A 161 -27.16 1.64 -3.44
C ASP A 161 -28.44 2.21 -4.03
N ASN A 162 -29.37 1.32 -4.38
CA ASN A 162 -30.69 1.64 -4.92
C ASN A 162 -31.84 1.26 -3.96
N SER A 163 -31.55 1.06 -2.67
CA SER A 163 -32.57 0.67 -1.67
C SER A 163 -33.73 1.68 -1.56
N ASP A 164 -33.44 2.97 -1.80
CA ASP A 164 -34.39 4.09 -1.76
C ASP A 164 -34.77 4.59 -3.17
N ALA A 165 -34.82 3.68 -4.16
CA ALA A 165 -35.17 4.01 -5.53
C ALA A 165 -36.45 4.89 -5.62
N PRO A 166 -36.47 5.93 -6.48
CA PRO A 166 -35.55 6.18 -7.59
C PRO A 166 -34.25 6.91 -7.19
N THR A 167 -34.06 7.26 -5.92
CA THR A 167 -32.80 7.83 -5.47
C THR A 167 -31.73 6.74 -5.43
N VAL A 168 -30.60 7.00 -6.08
CA VAL A 168 -29.43 6.12 -6.12
C VAL A 168 -28.23 6.86 -5.53
N THR A 169 -27.52 6.22 -4.62
CA THR A 169 -26.33 6.78 -3.96
C THR A 169 -25.11 5.88 -4.18
N ALA A 170 -23.92 6.39 -3.82
CA ALA A 170 -22.69 5.60 -3.82
C ALA A 170 -22.82 4.35 -2.95
N GLY A 171 -22.36 3.21 -3.46
CA GLY A 171 -22.34 1.95 -2.72
C GLY A 171 -21.08 1.76 -1.90
N LEU A 172 -19.99 2.46 -2.24
CA LEU A 172 -18.72 2.39 -1.54
C LEU A 172 -18.51 3.61 -0.64
N GLY A 173 -18.13 3.35 0.61
CA GLY A 173 -17.44 4.31 1.47
C GLY A 173 -15.99 3.89 1.61
N LEU A 174 -15.08 4.73 1.14
CA LEU A 174 -13.65 4.42 1.06
C LEU A 174 -12.83 5.59 1.62
N PRO A 175 -11.73 5.33 2.34
CA PRO A 175 -10.81 6.41 2.72
C PRO A 175 -10.22 7.08 1.49
N ALA A 176 -9.95 8.37 1.60
CA ALA A 176 -9.12 9.05 0.62
C ALA A 176 -7.71 8.44 0.67
N LEU A 177 -7.10 8.24 -0.50
CA LEU A 177 -5.77 7.65 -0.62
C LEU A 177 -4.73 8.75 -0.81
N THR A 178 -3.51 8.51 -0.33
CA THR A 178 -2.36 9.34 -0.68
C THR A 178 -1.94 9.12 -2.15
N ASP A 179 -1.18 10.07 -2.70
CA ASP A 179 -0.65 9.96 -4.07
C ASP A 179 0.08 8.63 -4.29
N GLY A 180 -0.06 8.09 -5.51
CA GLY A 180 0.53 6.80 -5.88
C GLY A 180 -0.39 5.61 -5.70
N TRP A 181 -1.65 5.81 -5.28
CA TRP A 181 -2.63 4.75 -5.10
C TRP A 181 -3.96 5.04 -5.80
N LYS A 182 -4.62 3.98 -6.26
CA LYS A 182 -6.01 4.00 -6.76
C LYS A 182 -6.77 2.82 -6.18
N TYR A 183 -8.11 2.86 -6.24
CA TYR A 183 -8.92 1.67 -6.06
C TYR A 183 -9.13 0.97 -7.40
N GLU A 184 -9.34 -0.34 -7.36
CA GLU A 184 -9.80 -1.11 -8.51
C GLU A 184 -10.85 -2.13 -8.06
N GLY A 185 -11.91 -2.26 -8.86
CA GLY A 185 -12.93 -3.28 -8.67
C GLY A 185 -12.59 -4.53 -9.47
N TRP A 186 -12.90 -5.69 -8.91
CA TRP A 186 -12.63 -6.97 -9.55
C TRP A 186 -13.78 -7.95 -9.38
N VAL A 187 -13.95 -8.80 -10.39
CA VAL A 187 -14.76 -10.01 -10.32
C VAL A 187 -13.90 -11.23 -10.56
N VAL A 188 -13.86 -12.13 -9.58
CA VAL A 188 -13.10 -13.38 -9.65
C VAL A 188 -14.02 -14.48 -10.17
N ILE A 189 -13.94 -14.75 -11.48
CA ILE A 189 -14.74 -15.74 -12.20
C ILE A 189 -13.90 -17.02 -12.34
N ASN A 190 -14.35 -18.12 -11.74
CA ASN A 190 -13.64 -19.41 -11.78
C ASN A 190 -12.15 -19.32 -11.36
N GLY A 191 -11.83 -18.42 -10.42
CA GLY A 191 -10.47 -18.18 -9.93
C GLY A 191 -9.68 -17.15 -10.75
N THR A 192 -10.24 -16.63 -11.83
CA THR A 192 -9.62 -15.61 -12.68
C THR A 192 -10.16 -14.22 -12.34
N PRO A 193 -9.32 -13.27 -11.89
CA PRO A 193 -9.75 -11.90 -11.67
C PRO A 193 -9.96 -11.16 -13.00
N VAL A 194 -11.07 -10.44 -13.11
CA VAL A 194 -11.38 -9.53 -14.21
C VAL A 194 -11.69 -8.17 -13.61
N SER A 195 -11.03 -7.13 -14.11
CA SER A 195 -11.17 -5.76 -13.64
C SER A 195 -12.52 -5.14 -14.04
N THR A 196 -13.09 -4.30 -13.18
CA THR A 196 -14.15 -3.35 -13.55
C THR A 196 -13.57 -2.04 -14.08
N GLY A 197 -12.33 -1.73 -13.69
CA GLY A 197 -11.66 -0.46 -13.92
C GLY A 197 -11.12 0.15 -12.62
N THR A 198 -10.20 1.11 -12.78
CA THR A 198 -9.64 1.87 -11.66
C THR A 198 -10.45 3.12 -11.36
N PHE A 199 -10.54 3.52 -10.09
CA PHE A 199 -11.24 4.72 -9.67
C PHE A 199 -10.60 5.34 -8.41
N LEU A 200 -10.87 6.62 -8.18
CA LEU A 200 -10.38 7.35 -7.01
C LEU A 200 -11.40 7.42 -5.87
N THR A 201 -12.70 7.36 -6.18
CA THR A 201 -13.77 7.57 -5.19
C THR A 201 -14.95 6.65 -5.45
N GLY A 202 -15.66 6.27 -4.39
CA GLY A 202 -16.89 5.47 -4.49
C GLY A 202 -18.08 6.17 -5.16
N SER A 203 -17.97 7.48 -5.42
CA SER A 203 -19.02 8.32 -5.99
C SER A 203 -18.73 8.78 -7.42
N GLY A 204 -17.72 8.20 -8.08
CA GLY A 204 -17.37 8.49 -9.47
C GLY A 204 -17.23 7.20 -10.28
N ALA A 205 -17.42 7.28 -11.59
CA ALA A 205 -17.21 6.14 -12.48
C ALA A 205 -15.74 5.75 -12.57
N ASP A 206 -15.47 4.52 -13.01
CA ASP A 206 -14.14 4.04 -13.34
C ASP A 206 -13.51 4.83 -14.50
N ASP A 207 -12.19 4.89 -14.52
CA ASP A 207 -11.39 5.61 -15.54
C ASP A 207 -11.65 5.08 -16.96
N ASN A 208 -12.04 3.81 -17.09
CA ASN A 208 -12.35 3.12 -18.34
C ASN A 208 -13.85 3.12 -18.70
N ALA A 209 -14.75 3.76 -17.94
CA ALA A 209 -16.20 3.65 -18.16
C ALA A 209 -16.66 4.00 -19.60
N ALA A 210 -15.91 4.87 -20.30
CA ALA A 210 -16.18 5.24 -21.68
C ALA A 210 -15.47 4.36 -22.74
N THR A 211 -14.46 3.58 -22.33
CA THR A 211 -13.52 2.89 -23.22
C THR A 211 -13.44 1.38 -22.99
N SER A 212 -14.12 0.86 -21.96
CA SER A 212 -14.12 -0.56 -21.67
C SER A 212 -14.57 -1.37 -22.89
N PRO A 213 -13.88 -2.48 -23.19
CA PRO A 213 -14.29 -3.39 -24.26
C PRO A 213 -15.43 -4.33 -23.84
N PHE A 214 -15.81 -4.35 -22.55
CA PHE A 214 -16.77 -5.31 -22.00
C PHE A 214 -18.20 -4.78 -21.95
N LYS A 215 -18.35 -3.48 -21.66
CA LYS A 215 -19.64 -2.77 -21.64
C LYS A 215 -20.41 -2.89 -22.95
N GLY A 216 -21.72 -2.76 -22.89
CA GLY A 216 -22.62 -2.62 -24.04
C GLY A 216 -22.47 -1.30 -24.80
N THR A 217 -23.29 -1.13 -25.83
CA THR A 217 -23.13 -0.02 -26.82
C THR A 217 -24.02 1.20 -26.56
N LEU A 218 -24.92 1.17 -25.58
CA LEU A 218 -25.94 2.21 -25.42
C LEU A 218 -25.44 3.44 -24.66
N ASN A 219 -24.68 3.24 -23.58
CA ASN A 219 -24.20 4.30 -22.70
C ASN A 219 -22.99 3.83 -21.86
N ASN A 220 -22.44 4.69 -20.99
CA ASN A 220 -21.26 4.39 -20.16
C ASN A 220 -21.58 3.82 -18.77
N GLY A 221 -22.85 3.52 -18.51
CA GLY A 221 -23.35 3.04 -17.23
C GLY A 221 -23.56 4.18 -16.23
N PRO A 222 -23.91 3.81 -14.97
CA PRO A 222 -23.99 4.73 -13.85
C PRO A 222 -22.71 5.54 -13.62
N GLY A 223 -22.86 6.72 -13.00
CA GLY A 223 -21.73 7.56 -12.56
C GLY A 223 -21.03 7.05 -11.30
N TYR A 224 -21.00 5.74 -11.09
CA TYR A 224 -20.43 5.04 -9.93
C TYR A 224 -19.50 3.94 -10.43
N PRO A 225 -18.58 3.41 -9.61
CA PRO A 225 -17.74 2.32 -10.05
C PRO A 225 -18.57 1.10 -10.45
N GLY A 226 -18.17 0.38 -11.49
CA GLY A 226 -18.85 -0.80 -11.99
C GLY A 226 -18.54 -1.13 -13.45
N GLU A 227 -18.95 -2.31 -13.87
CA GLU A 227 -18.73 -2.81 -15.22
C GLU A 227 -19.85 -3.76 -15.63
N ASP A 228 -20.16 -3.72 -16.93
CA ASP A 228 -21.00 -4.70 -17.58
C ASP A 228 -20.11 -5.66 -18.36
N TYR A 229 -20.12 -6.94 -17.99
CA TYR A 229 -19.44 -7.97 -18.75
C TYR A 229 -20.41 -8.59 -19.74
N VAL A 230 -20.73 -7.86 -20.82
CA VAL A 230 -21.72 -8.27 -21.83
C VAL A 230 -21.13 -8.45 -23.23
N MET A 231 -19.94 -7.90 -23.48
CA MET A 231 -19.21 -8.02 -24.75
C MET A 231 -17.77 -8.52 -24.53
N GLY A 232 -17.23 -9.20 -25.54
CA GLY A 232 -15.83 -9.60 -25.57
C GLY A 232 -15.49 -10.76 -24.61
N SER A 233 -14.23 -10.79 -24.19
CA SER A 233 -13.72 -11.80 -23.26
C SER A 233 -12.50 -11.28 -22.50
N ALA A 234 -12.28 -11.81 -21.31
CA ALA A 234 -11.14 -11.48 -20.47
C ALA A 234 -10.56 -12.74 -19.85
N ALA A 235 -9.24 -12.92 -19.97
CA ALA A 235 -8.49 -14.01 -19.33
C ALA A 235 -9.12 -15.41 -19.53
N GLY A 236 -9.68 -15.66 -20.73
CA GLY A 236 -10.29 -16.93 -21.12
C GLY A 236 -11.76 -17.11 -20.73
N VAL A 237 -12.42 -16.07 -20.20
CA VAL A 237 -13.86 -16.01 -19.92
C VAL A 237 -14.56 -15.20 -21.00
N ASP A 238 -15.54 -15.78 -21.68
CA ASP A 238 -16.38 -15.09 -22.66
C ASP A 238 -17.59 -14.43 -21.98
N PHE A 239 -18.04 -13.30 -22.52
CA PHE A 239 -19.16 -12.54 -21.99
C PHE A 239 -20.39 -12.59 -22.94
N PRO A 240 -21.63 -12.60 -22.40
CA PRO A 240 -22.00 -12.44 -20.99
C PRO A 240 -21.75 -13.67 -20.11
N THR A 241 -21.38 -13.44 -18.84
CA THR A 241 -21.21 -14.49 -17.81
C THR A 241 -21.97 -14.13 -16.54
N ASP A 242 -22.77 -15.06 -16.03
CA ASP A 242 -23.46 -14.90 -14.74
C ASP A 242 -22.45 -14.82 -13.58
N LEU A 243 -22.46 -13.70 -12.85
CA LEU A 243 -21.56 -13.43 -11.74
C LEU A 243 -22.02 -14.07 -10.41
N LYS A 244 -23.16 -14.76 -10.37
CA LYS A 244 -23.62 -15.49 -9.17
C LYS A 244 -22.65 -16.63 -8.84
N GLY A 245 -22.13 -16.63 -7.62
CA GLY A 245 -21.08 -17.53 -7.18
C GLY A 245 -19.65 -17.03 -7.45
N ALA A 246 -19.47 -15.93 -8.19
CA ALA A 246 -18.18 -15.25 -8.30
C ALA A 246 -17.85 -14.48 -7.01
N THR A 247 -16.60 -14.03 -6.87
CA THR A 247 -16.21 -13.13 -5.77
C THR A 247 -15.97 -11.72 -6.29
N ILE A 248 -16.65 -10.74 -5.71
CA ILE A 248 -16.40 -9.31 -5.97
C ILE A 248 -15.37 -8.81 -4.97
N VAL A 249 -14.37 -8.05 -5.42
CA VAL A 249 -13.27 -7.53 -4.60
C VAL A 249 -13.05 -6.05 -4.91
N ILE A 250 -12.76 -5.25 -3.89
CA ILE A 250 -12.13 -3.94 -4.07
C ILE A 250 -10.70 -4.05 -3.54
N SER A 251 -9.73 -3.68 -4.35
CA SER A 251 -8.32 -3.58 -3.99
C SER A 251 -7.84 -2.14 -4.02
N ILE A 252 -6.64 -1.92 -3.47
CA ILE A 252 -5.89 -0.67 -3.55
C ILE A 252 -4.64 -0.96 -4.35
N GLU A 253 -4.55 -0.38 -5.53
CA GLU A 253 -3.54 -0.66 -6.55
C GLU A 253 -2.46 0.44 -6.57
N PRO A 254 -1.18 0.08 -6.72
CA PRO A 254 -0.13 1.06 -6.98
C PRO A 254 -0.42 1.80 -8.29
N SER A 255 -0.04 3.07 -8.39
CA SER A 255 -0.23 3.86 -9.60
C SER A 255 1.09 4.55 -9.97
N PRO A 256 1.76 4.16 -11.08
CA PRO A 256 1.30 3.20 -12.09
C PRO A 256 1.30 1.74 -11.61
N ASP A 257 0.32 0.96 -12.09
CA ASP A 257 0.26 -0.50 -11.90
C ASP A 257 0.81 -1.22 -13.14
N ASN A 258 1.55 -2.30 -12.92
CA ASN A 258 2.05 -3.20 -13.96
C ASN A 258 1.51 -4.63 -13.84
N SER A 259 0.68 -4.90 -12.84
CA SER A 259 0.06 -6.20 -12.60
C SER A 259 -1.24 -6.36 -13.39
N THR A 260 -1.57 -7.59 -13.76
CA THR A 260 -2.91 -7.96 -14.26
C THR A 260 -3.76 -8.63 -13.18
N ALA A 261 -3.20 -8.81 -11.99
CA ALA A 261 -3.85 -9.42 -10.83
C ALA A 261 -4.02 -8.37 -9.71
N PRO A 262 -5.08 -8.46 -8.90
CA PRO A 262 -5.34 -7.52 -7.81
C PRO A 262 -4.20 -7.49 -6.80
N PHE A 263 -3.72 -6.30 -6.45
CA PHE A 263 -2.68 -6.11 -5.43
C PHE A 263 -3.11 -6.63 -4.05
N THR A 264 -2.14 -6.81 -3.16
CA THR A 264 -2.32 -7.48 -1.87
C THR A 264 -3.38 -6.80 -0.99
N LEU A 265 -3.43 -5.46 -0.95
CA LEU A 265 -4.39 -4.69 -0.17
C LEU A 265 -5.80 -4.82 -0.78
N LYS A 266 -6.66 -5.58 -0.10
CA LYS A 266 -8.04 -5.88 -0.49
C LYS A 266 -8.98 -5.59 0.68
N PRO A 267 -9.37 -4.31 0.90
CA PRO A 267 -10.20 -3.93 2.04
C PRO A 267 -11.61 -4.52 2.00
N LEU A 268 -12.17 -4.82 0.81
CA LEU A 268 -13.53 -5.35 0.68
C LEU A 268 -13.56 -6.58 -0.22
N ALA A 269 -14.35 -7.58 0.18
CA ALA A 269 -14.67 -8.72 -0.67
C ALA A 269 -16.06 -9.28 -0.36
N HIS A 270 -16.67 -9.93 -1.34
CA HIS A 270 -17.94 -10.61 -1.17
C HIS A 270 -18.12 -11.76 -2.17
N LEU A 271 -18.46 -12.95 -1.67
CA LEU A 271 -18.91 -14.06 -2.51
C LEU A 271 -20.37 -13.83 -2.88
N VAL A 272 -20.65 -13.63 -4.18
CA VAL A 272 -22.01 -13.40 -4.66
C VAL A 272 -22.87 -14.65 -4.39
N PRO A 273 -23.98 -14.54 -3.64
CA PRO A 273 -24.84 -15.69 -3.41
C PRO A 273 -25.39 -16.26 -4.72
N SER A 274 -25.49 -17.58 -4.82
CA SER A 274 -26.12 -18.24 -5.98
C SER A 274 -27.61 -17.89 -6.14
N THR A 275 -28.23 -17.39 -5.07
CA THR A 275 -29.63 -16.93 -5.03
C THR A 275 -29.75 -15.41 -5.08
N ALA A 276 -28.67 -14.68 -5.40
CA ALA A 276 -28.73 -13.24 -5.55
C ALA A 276 -29.80 -12.85 -6.59
N LYS A 277 -30.53 -11.78 -6.29
CA LYS A 277 -31.51 -11.22 -7.22
C LYS A 277 -30.86 -10.05 -7.94
N ASP A 278 -31.14 -9.94 -9.22
CA ASP A 278 -30.70 -8.83 -10.03
C ASP A 278 -31.35 -7.53 -9.49
N HIS A 279 -30.67 -6.40 -9.68
CA HIS A 279 -31.04 -5.07 -9.21
C HIS A 279 -31.31 -4.93 -7.69
N THR A 280 -30.92 -5.91 -6.88
CA THR A 280 -31.09 -5.88 -5.42
C THR A 280 -29.75 -5.66 -4.74
N VAL A 281 -29.72 -4.78 -3.75
CA VAL A 281 -28.49 -4.46 -3.01
C VAL A 281 -27.94 -5.68 -2.28
N LEU A 282 -26.66 -5.92 -2.50
CA LEU A 282 -25.80 -6.85 -1.78
C LEU A 282 -24.79 -6.04 -0.97
N THR A 283 -24.48 -6.49 0.25
CA THR A 283 -23.52 -5.82 1.14
C THR A 283 -22.22 -6.61 1.17
N MET A 284 -21.10 -5.93 0.98
CA MET A 284 -19.76 -6.52 1.04
C MET A 284 -19.29 -6.66 2.48
N GLY A 285 -18.39 -7.62 2.71
CA GLY A 285 -17.67 -7.75 3.96
C GLY A 285 -16.22 -7.26 3.85
N ALA A 286 -15.49 -7.36 4.95
CA ALA A 286 -14.04 -7.15 4.95
C ALA A 286 -13.37 -8.14 3.98
N GLY A 287 -12.44 -7.62 3.19
CA GLY A 287 -11.63 -8.44 2.31
C GLY A 287 -10.51 -9.18 3.05
N PRO A 288 -9.76 -10.02 2.34
CA PRO A 288 -8.78 -10.93 2.95
C PRO A 288 -7.58 -10.22 3.58
N VAL A 289 -7.22 -9.03 3.09
CA VAL A 289 -6.08 -8.25 3.58
C VAL A 289 -6.48 -6.78 3.62
N VAL A 290 -7.00 -6.34 4.76
CA VAL A 290 -7.43 -4.95 4.97
C VAL A 290 -6.24 -4.02 5.19
N ASN A 291 -5.23 -4.48 5.93
CA ASN A 291 -4.07 -3.69 6.30
C ASN A 291 -2.82 -4.58 6.34
N LEU A 292 -1.68 -4.03 5.94
CA LEU A 292 -0.37 -4.65 6.07
C LEU A 292 0.28 -4.15 7.35
N SER A 293 1.13 -4.97 7.98
CA SER A 293 1.76 -4.56 9.23
C SER A 293 3.08 -5.26 9.50
N GLY A 294 3.84 -4.68 10.43
CA GLY A 294 5.07 -5.26 10.92
C GLY A 294 5.73 -4.42 11.99
N THR A 295 6.96 -4.78 12.29
CA THR A 295 7.83 -4.08 13.23
C THR A 295 9.18 -3.81 12.61
N VAL A 296 9.72 -2.63 12.84
CA VAL A 296 11.10 -2.28 12.51
C VAL A 296 11.83 -1.96 13.80
N THR A 297 13.03 -2.52 13.99
CA THR A 297 13.84 -2.33 15.20
C THR A 297 15.27 -1.92 14.90
N ARG A 298 15.81 -1.02 15.72
CA ARG A 298 17.17 -0.47 15.64
C ARG A 298 18.05 -0.81 16.86
#